data_AF-A0A7Z9IQR5-F1
#
_entry.id   AF-A0A7Z9IQR5-F1
#
_cell.length_a   1.000
_cell.length_b   1.000
_cell.length_c   1.000
_cell.angle_alpha   90.00
_cell.angle_beta   90.00
_cell.angle_gamma   90.00
#
_symmetry.space_group_name_H-M   'P 1'
#
loop_
_entity.id
_entity.type
_entity.pdbx_description
1 polymer ?
#
loop_
_entity_poly.entity_id
_entity_poly.type
_entity_poly.pdbx_seq_one_letter_code
_entity_poly.pdbx_strand_id
1 'polypeptide(L)'
;MAFKENPSVYLVTKPAINWSQIANFFEEENVPPIPDSVRAGDDESAAVIEISARLCYMSYGRGRRDITDFIDNLLGSKDGSVFEHVNYGFIVTGVSRSLTHELVRHRAGFAYSQRSQRYVDETEGTFVIPPALSSERDFTKEARKVLDDALLHAAASYTELVTALEKSLPK
;
A
#
# COMPACT_ATOMS: atom_id res chain seq x y z
N MET A 1 -6.76 0.89 27.44
CA MET A 1 -6.88 0.92 25.97
C MET A 1 -6.34 2.24 25.44
N ALA A 2 -5.60 2.22 24.32
CA ALA A 2 -4.93 3.39 23.76
C ALA A 2 -5.75 4.05 22.63
N PHE A 3 -5.50 5.34 22.38
CA PHE A 3 -6.05 6.09 21.26
C PHE A 3 -4.95 6.51 20.28
N LYS A 4 -5.24 6.49 18.98
CA LYS A 4 -4.39 7.04 17.91
C LYS A 4 -5.16 8.09 17.11
N GLU A 5 -4.51 9.23 16.83
CA GLU A 5 -5.08 10.28 15.98
C GLU A 5 -4.48 10.28 14.57
N ASN A 6 -3.24 9.79 14.43
CA ASN A 6 -2.51 9.82 13.18
C ASN A 6 -2.20 8.41 12.66
N PRO A 7 -2.39 8.15 11.36
CA PRO A 7 -1.95 6.92 10.73
C PRO A 7 -0.42 6.90 10.61
N SER A 8 0.13 5.70 10.43
CA SER A 8 1.54 5.51 10.06
C SER A 8 1.61 4.62 8.83
N VAL A 9 2.44 5.00 7.87
CA VAL A 9 2.60 4.30 6.60
C VAL A 9 4.07 3.92 6.44
N TYR A 10 4.30 2.64 6.12
CA TYR A 10 5.63 2.08 5.93
C TYR A 10 5.70 1.46 4.53
N LEU A 11 6.65 1.91 3.72
CA LEU A 11 6.99 1.24 2.46
C LEU A 11 7.84 0.01 2.78
N VAL A 12 7.32 -1.19 2.50
CA VAL A 12 7.98 -2.46 2.88
C VAL A 12 8.45 -3.30 1.70
N THR A 13 7.88 -3.09 0.52
CA THR A 13 8.38 -3.72 -0.72
C THR A 13 8.33 -2.72 -1.87
N LYS A 14 9.34 -2.78 -2.72
CA LYS A 14 9.49 -1.95 -3.93
C LYS A 14 9.99 -2.84 -5.07
N PRO A 15 9.83 -2.42 -6.33
CA PRO A 15 10.36 -3.16 -7.48
C PRO A 15 11.87 -3.38 -7.40
N ALA A 16 12.31 -4.48 -7.99
CA ALA A 16 13.71 -4.81 -8.20
C ALA A 16 13.84 -5.64 -9.49
N ILE A 17 14.87 -5.35 -10.28
CA ILE A 17 15.13 -5.99 -11.57
C ILE A 17 16.33 -6.92 -11.44
N ASN A 18 16.22 -8.09 -12.05
CA ASN A 18 17.36 -8.97 -12.28
C ASN A 18 18.10 -8.54 -13.55
N TRP A 19 18.98 -7.56 -13.42
CA TRP A 19 19.73 -7.00 -14.54
C TRP A 19 20.58 -8.01 -15.31
N SER A 20 21.07 -9.07 -14.65
CA SER A 20 21.82 -10.13 -15.32
C SER A 20 20.96 -10.89 -16.33
N GLN A 21 19.69 -11.13 -16.02
CA GLN A 21 18.77 -11.83 -16.94
C GLN A 21 18.32 -10.91 -18.08
N ILE A 22 18.19 -9.61 -17.84
CA ILE A 22 17.95 -8.63 -18.91
C ILE A 22 19.12 -8.59 -19.89
N ALA A 23 20.36 -8.65 -19.40
CA ALA A 23 21.55 -8.71 -20.25
C ALA A 23 21.58 -9.99 -21.09
N ASN A 24 21.30 -11.16 -20.49
CA ASN A 24 21.19 -12.42 -21.23
C ASN A 24 20.12 -12.33 -22.33
N PHE A 25 18.94 -11.79 -22.03
CA PHE A 25 17.88 -11.58 -23.02
C PHE A 25 18.35 -10.73 -24.20
N PHE A 26 19.06 -9.63 -23.94
CA PHE A 26 19.61 -8.79 -25.02
C PHE A 26 20.62 -9.55 -25.89
N GLU A 27 21.47 -10.38 -25.31
CA GLU A 27 22.46 -11.18 -26.04
C GLU A 27 21.80 -12.30 -26.85
N GLU A 28 20.96 -13.12 -26.20
CA GLU A 28 20.35 -14.32 -26.79
C GLU A 28 19.36 -13.97 -27.92
N GLU A 29 18.56 -12.92 -27.75
CA GLU A 29 17.58 -12.47 -28.75
C GLU A 29 18.17 -11.44 -29.74
N ASN A 30 19.47 -11.14 -29.64
CA ASN A 30 20.19 -10.18 -30.47
C ASN A 30 19.49 -8.80 -30.53
N VAL A 31 19.09 -8.32 -29.35
CA VAL A 31 18.37 -7.06 -29.13
C VAL A 31 19.35 -6.00 -28.62
N PRO A 32 19.44 -4.81 -29.24
CA PRO A 32 20.38 -3.79 -28.77
C PRO A 32 19.98 -3.26 -27.39
N PRO A 33 20.95 -3.03 -26.47
CA PRO A 33 20.65 -2.47 -25.16
C PRO A 33 20.13 -1.03 -25.28
N ILE A 34 19.47 -0.56 -24.23
CA ILE A 34 18.98 0.82 -24.14
C ILE A 34 20.16 1.76 -23.88
N PRO A 35 20.33 2.86 -24.63
CA PRO A 35 21.42 3.80 -24.38
C PRO A 35 21.34 4.40 -22.97
N ASP A 36 22.50 4.52 -22.30
CA ASP A 36 22.59 5.05 -20.95
C ASP A 36 22.01 6.47 -20.80
N SER A 37 22.02 7.27 -21.88
CA SER A 37 21.49 8.63 -21.89
C SER A 37 19.97 8.74 -21.82
N VAL A 38 19.24 7.65 -22.08
CA VAL A 38 17.77 7.65 -22.17
C VAL A 38 17.11 6.58 -21.30
N ARG A 39 17.89 5.63 -20.77
CA ARG A 39 17.39 4.57 -19.90
C ARG A 39 16.95 5.12 -18.54
N ALA A 40 16.10 4.36 -17.85
CA ALA A 40 15.63 4.67 -16.50
C ALA A 40 16.72 4.82 -15.41
N GLY A 41 17.95 4.40 -15.67
CA GLY A 41 19.06 4.50 -14.72
C GLY A 41 18.86 3.56 -13.53
N ASP A 42 19.03 4.09 -12.32
CA ASP A 42 18.88 3.34 -11.06
C ASP A 42 17.43 3.35 -10.51
N ASP A 43 16.49 3.95 -11.24
CA ASP A 43 15.06 3.87 -10.90
C ASP A 43 14.46 2.56 -11.42
N GLU A 44 14.46 1.57 -10.53
CA GLU A 44 13.89 0.24 -10.76
C GLU A 44 12.42 0.28 -11.22
N SER A 45 11.62 1.27 -10.82
CA SER A 45 10.20 1.34 -11.22
C SER A 45 10.06 1.83 -12.65
N ALA A 46 10.76 2.91 -12.98
CA ALA A 46 10.79 3.42 -14.34
C ALA A 46 11.42 2.39 -15.30
N ALA A 47 12.42 1.64 -14.85
CA ALA A 47 13.02 0.56 -15.61
C ALA A 47 12.05 -0.60 -15.87
N VAL A 48 11.21 -0.99 -14.90
CA VAL A 48 10.15 -2.00 -15.12
C VAL A 48 9.19 -1.53 -16.23
N ILE A 49 8.78 -0.26 -16.20
CA ILE A 49 7.89 0.31 -17.23
C ILE A 49 8.58 0.31 -18.59
N GLU A 50 9.83 0.76 -18.65
CA GLU A 50 10.62 0.85 -19.88
C GLU A 50 10.82 -0.53 -20.52
N ILE A 51 11.24 -1.52 -19.74
CA ILE A 51 11.43 -2.90 -20.21
C ILE A 51 10.11 -3.45 -20.74
N SER A 52 9.01 -3.30 -19.99
CA SER A 52 7.69 -3.85 -20.38
C SER A 52 7.17 -3.20 -21.65
N ALA A 53 7.22 -1.87 -21.75
CA ALA A 53 6.74 -1.14 -22.93
C ALA A 53 7.57 -1.44 -24.18
N ARG A 54 8.90 -1.54 -24.04
CA ARG A 54 9.78 -1.85 -25.17
C ARG A 54 9.63 -3.27 -25.66
N LEU A 55 9.36 -4.22 -24.75
CA LEU A 55 9.13 -5.62 -25.08
C LEU A 55 7.96 -5.79 -26.07
N CYS A 56 6.85 -5.08 -25.86
CA CYS A 56 5.67 -5.16 -26.73
C CYS A 56 5.95 -4.87 -28.22
N TYR A 57 6.96 -4.03 -28.50
CA TYR A 57 7.31 -3.58 -29.85
C TYR A 57 8.74 -3.93 -30.27
N MET A 58 9.45 -4.71 -29.44
CA MET A 58 10.90 -4.98 -29.57
C MET A 58 11.71 -3.70 -29.89
N SER A 59 11.34 -2.58 -29.25
CA SER A 59 11.83 -1.24 -29.60
C SER A 59 13.04 -0.80 -28.78
N TYR A 60 13.81 -1.76 -28.30
CA TYR A 60 15.08 -1.51 -27.62
C TYR A 60 16.10 -0.87 -28.58
N GLY A 61 17.07 -0.11 -28.04
CA GLY A 61 18.02 0.69 -28.83
C GLY A 61 17.46 1.95 -29.49
N ARG A 62 16.14 2.19 -29.46
CA ARG A 62 15.51 3.43 -29.95
C ARG A 62 15.21 4.37 -28.79
N GLY A 63 15.76 5.58 -28.81
CA GLY A 63 15.61 6.55 -27.73
C GLY A 63 14.46 7.54 -27.95
N ARG A 64 13.79 7.91 -26.86
CA ARG A 64 13.17 9.24 -26.70
C ARG A 64 14.18 10.17 -26.03
N ARG A 65 13.79 11.41 -25.74
CA ARG A 65 14.71 12.40 -25.15
C ARG A 65 15.33 11.91 -23.83
N ASP A 66 14.49 11.34 -22.96
CA ASP A 66 14.84 10.77 -21.66
C ASP A 66 13.70 9.84 -21.19
N ILE A 67 13.86 9.21 -20.02
CA ILE A 67 12.86 8.32 -19.43
C ILE A 67 11.55 9.03 -19.07
N THR A 68 11.60 10.31 -18.70
CA THR A 68 10.40 11.09 -18.36
C THR A 68 9.55 11.32 -19.60
N ASP A 69 10.16 11.77 -20.71
CA ASP A 69 9.48 11.93 -22.02
C ASP A 69 8.89 10.60 -22.50
N PHE A 70 9.58 9.48 -22.22
CA PHE A 70 9.09 8.14 -22.54
C PHE A 70 7.83 7.79 -21.75
N ILE A 71 7.83 7.98 -20.43
CA ILE A 71 6.68 7.73 -19.55
C ILE A 71 5.51 8.66 -19.90
N ASP A 72 5.76 9.97 -20.09
CA ASP A 72 4.73 10.95 -20.44
C ASP A 72 4.05 10.59 -21.76
N ASN A 73 4.81 10.08 -22.73
CA ASN A 73 4.23 9.60 -23.98
C ASN A 73 3.32 8.38 -23.79
N LEU A 74 3.70 7.41 -22.95
CA LEU A 74 2.87 6.24 -22.64
C LEU A 74 1.55 6.68 -21.98
N LEU A 75 1.63 7.60 -21.02
CA LEU A 75 0.45 8.20 -20.37
C LEU A 75 -0.43 8.95 -21.37
N GLY A 76 0.17 9.80 -22.21
CA GLY A 76 -0.55 10.56 -23.25
C GLY A 76 -1.22 9.66 -24.29
N SER A 77 -0.61 8.52 -24.59
CA SER A 77 -1.15 7.49 -25.50
C SER A 77 -2.15 6.55 -24.82
N LYS A 78 -2.34 6.67 -23.51
CA LYS A 78 -3.18 5.80 -22.67
C LYS A 78 -2.76 4.33 -22.71
N ASP A 79 -1.47 4.05 -22.90
CA ASP A 79 -0.92 2.70 -22.79
C ASP A 79 -0.70 2.36 -21.31
N GLY A 80 -1.83 2.14 -20.60
CA GLY A 80 -1.85 1.99 -19.15
C GLY A 80 -1.30 0.65 -18.64
N SER A 81 -1.31 -0.38 -19.49
CA SER A 81 -1.02 -1.76 -19.08
C SER A 81 0.41 -1.94 -18.57
N VAL A 82 1.37 -1.23 -19.15
CA VAL A 82 2.79 -1.33 -18.79
C VAL A 82 3.08 -0.81 -17.37
N PHE A 83 2.21 0.05 -16.83
CA PHE A 83 2.31 0.57 -15.47
C PHE A 83 1.85 -0.45 -14.42
N GLU A 84 1.04 -1.43 -14.79
CA GLU A 84 0.53 -2.47 -13.87
C GLU A 84 1.63 -3.45 -13.43
N HIS A 85 2.76 -3.50 -14.14
CA HIS A 85 3.92 -4.32 -13.76
C HIS A 85 4.65 -3.77 -12.53
N VAL A 86 4.49 -2.48 -12.22
CA VAL A 86 5.13 -1.83 -11.06
C VAL A 86 4.30 -2.07 -9.81
N ASN A 87 4.89 -2.77 -8.83
CA ASN A 87 4.20 -3.14 -7.59
C ASN A 87 4.93 -2.59 -6.36
N TYR A 88 4.13 -2.04 -5.44
CA TYR A 88 4.58 -1.52 -4.15
C TYR A 88 3.76 -2.13 -3.03
N GLY A 89 4.42 -2.44 -1.92
CA GLY A 89 3.77 -2.96 -0.72
C GLY A 89 3.94 -2.00 0.44
N PHE A 90 2.81 -1.68 1.08
CA PHE A 90 2.76 -0.78 2.24
C PHE A 90 2.17 -1.50 3.45
N ILE A 91 2.70 -1.19 4.63
CA ILE A 91 2.03 -1.46 5.90
C ILE A 91 1.41 -0.14 6.36
N VAL A 92 0.12 -0.17 6.66
CA VAL A 92 -0.63 0.98 7.17
C VAL A 92 -1.15 0.63 8.56
N THR A 93 -0.82 1.44 9.56
CA THR A 93 -1.30 1.28 10.94
C THR A 93 -1.94 2.56 11.46
N GLY A 94 -2.66 2.49 12.57
CA GLY A 94 -3.35 3.67 13.12
C GLY A 94 -4.52 4.14 12.25
N VAL A 95 -5.13 3.21 11.50
CA VAL A 95 -6.33 3.46 10.68
C VAL A 95 -7.52 2.70 11.25
N SER A 96 -8.71 3.29 11.14
CA SER A 96 -9.92 2.71 11.70
C SER A 96 -10.44 1.52 10.89
N ARG A 97 -11.27 0.68 11.51
CA ARG A 97 -12.00 -0.38 10.79
C ARG A 97 -12.92 0.19 9.71
N SER A 98 -13.58 1.32 9.97
CA SER A 98 -14.42 1.99 8.97
C SER A 98 -13.62 2.43 7.74
N LEU A 99 -12.43 3.00 7.93
CA LEU A 99 -11.53 3.34 6.83
C LEU A 99 -11.13 2.09 6.06
N THR A 100 -10.74 1.01 6.76
CA THR A 100 -10.35 -0.23 6.05
C THR A 100 -11.51 -0.84 5.28
N HIS A 101 -12.76 -0.59 5.68
CA HIS A 101 -13.96 -1.08 4.99
C HIS A 101 -14.23 -0.32 3.68
N GLU A 102 -13.85 0.96 3.60
CA GLU A 102 -13.82 1.73 2.35
C GLU A 102 -12.62 1.34 1.48
N LEU A 103 -11.44 1.22 2.10
CA LEU A 103 -10.18 0.94 1.40
C LEU A 103 -10.25 -0.37 0.61
N VAL A 104 -10.79 -1.45 1.18
CA VAL A 104 -10.87 -2.76 0.50
C VAL A 104 -11.84 -2.80 -0.67
N ARG A 105 -12.56 -1.70 -0.96
CA ARG A 105 -13.43 -1.58 -2.13
C ARG A 105 -12.64 -1.28 -3.40
N HIS A 106 -11.40 -0.80 -3.27
CA HIS A 106 -10.47 -0.66 -4.38
C HIS A 106 -9.93 -2.04 -4.77
N ARG A 107 -10.36 -2.56 -5.93
CA ARG A 107 -10.07 -3.95 -6.34
C ARG A 107 -8.91 -4.05 -7.33
N ALA A 108 -8.90 -3.20 -8.36
CA ALA A 108 -7.90 -3.24 -9.42
C ALA A 108 -6.55 -2.77 -8.86
N GLY A 109 -5.51 -3.61 -8.98
CA GLY A 109 -4.15 -3.30 -8.54
C GLY A 109 -3.92 -3.36 -7.03
N PHE A 110 -4.86 -3.87 -6.23
CA PHE A 110 -4.70 -3.98 -4.78
C PHE A 110 -4.84 -5.43 -4.29
N ALA A 111 -3.93 -5.81 -3.41
CA ALA A 111 -4.02 -7.02 -2.60
C ALA A 111 -3.93 -6.64 -1.13
N TYR A 112 -4.81 -7.20 -0.29
CA TYR A 112 -4.91 -6.83 1.12
C TYR A 112 -4.63 -8.02 2.03
N SER A 113 -3.83 -7.76 3.07
CA SER A 113 -3.76 -8.59 4.27
C SER A 113 -4.09 -7.68 5.46
N GLN A 114 -5.06 -8.07 6.27
CA GLN A 114 -5.54 -7.26 7.40
C GLN A 114 -5.44 -8.03 8.71
N ARG A 115 -5.14 -7.31 9.79
CA ARG A 115 -5.21 -7.84 11.16
C ARG A 115 -6.60 -8.46 11.40
N SER A 116 -6.61 -9.75 11.73
CA SER A 116 -7.85 -10.49 11.91
C SER A 116 -8.34 -10.38 13.35
N GLN A 117 -9.54 -9.82 13.53
CA GLN A 117 -10.22 -9.76 14.83
C GLN A 117 -10.81 -11.10 15.27
N ARG A 118 -10.72 -12.14 14.43
CA ARG A 118 -11.09 -13.50 14.81
C ARG A 118 -9.95 -14.27 15.47
N TYR A 119 -8.72 -13.81 15.30
CA TYR A 119 -7.51 -14.52 15.75
C TYR A 119 -6.64 -13.68 16.68
N VAL A 120 -6.55 -12.37 16.45
CA VAL A 120 -5.75 -11.48 17.29
C VAL A 120 -6.60 -11.00 18.45
N ASP A 121 -6.05 -11.10 19.66
CA ASP A 121 -6.66 -10.54 20.86
C ASP A 121 -6.70 -9.00 20.78
N GLU A 122 -7.88 -8.44 20.95
CA GLU A 122 -8.13 -6.99 20.93
C GLU A 122 -8.39 -6.41 22.33
N THR A 123 -8.16 -7.15 23.42
CA THR A 123 -8.24 -6.62 24.80
C THR A 123 -7.30 -5.42 24.98
N GLU A 124 -6.10 -5.50 24.39
CA GLU A 124 -5.11 -4.41 24.32
C GLU A 124 -5.15 -3.66 22.98
N GLY A 125 -6.30 -3.68 22.30
CA GLY A 125 -6.53 -2.97 21.05
C GLY A 125 -6.34 -1.45 21.16
N THR A 126 -6.27 -0.78 20.02
CA THR A 126 -6.17 0.69 19.95
C THR A 126 -7.32 1.23 19.12
N PHE A 127 -7.96 2.29 19.60
CA PHE A 127 -8.97 3.00 18.82
C PHE A 127 -8.37 4.15 18.02
N VAL A 128 -8.96 4.40 16.86
CA VAL A 128 -8.57 5.52 16.00
C VAL A 128 -9.61 6.62 16.15
N ILE A 129 -9.13 7.81 16.50
CA ILE A 129 -9.95 9.00 16.66
C ILE A 129 -10.24 9.58 15.27
N PRO A 130 -11.52 9.85 14.94
CA PRO A 130 -11.84 10.54 13.70
C PRO A 130 -11.14 11.90 13.63
N PRO A 131 -10.61 12.34 12.47
CA PRO A 131 -9.96 13.65 12.34
C PRO A 131 -10.82 14.82 12.84
N ALA A 132 -12.15 14.69 12.72
CA ALA A 132 -13.10 15.68 13.22
C ALA A 132 -13.09 15.84 14.76
N LEU A 133 -12.54 14.90 15.51
CA LEU A 133 -12.45 14.90 16.98
C LEU A 133 -10.98 14.88 17.46
N SER A 134 -10.04 15.23 16.58
CA SER A 134 -8.63 15.36 16.94
C SER A 134 -8.45 16.41 18.03
N SER A 135 -7.46 16.16 18.89
CA SER A 135 -7.04 17.04 19.98
C SER A 135 -6.62 18.44 19.53
N GLU A 136 -6.27 18.63 18.24
CA GLU A 136 -5.96 19.93 17.64
C GLU A 136 -7.19 20.83 17.42
N ARG A 137 -8.41 20.30 17.64
CA ARG A 137 -9.67 21.04 17.43
C ARG A 137 -10.31 21.45 18.76
N ASP A 138 -10.20 22.72 19.10
CA ASP A 138 -10.62 23.28 20.40
C ASP A 138 -12.12 23.09 20.75
N PHE A 139 -13.01 23.08 19.76
CA PHE A 139 -14.47 23.01 19.96
C PHE A 139 -15.05 21.60 20.04
N THR A 140 -14.21 20.58 20.29
CA THR A 140 -14.62 19.17 20.16
C THR A 140 -14.58 18.39 21.46
N LYS A 141 -14.26 19.03 22.59
CA LYS A 141 -14.00 18.34 23.88
C LYS A 141 -15.20 17.53 24.37
N GLU A 142 -16.41 18.09 24.31
CA GLU A 142 -17.63 17.41 24.74
C GLU A 142 -17.95 16.22 23.84
N ALA A 143 -17.88 16.40 22.51
CA ALA A 143 -18.12 15.33 21.54
C ALA A 143 -17.05 14.23 21.63
N ARG A 144 -15.79 14.61 21.85
CA ARG A 144 -14.68 13.69 22.06
C ARG A 144 -14.88 12.88 23.33
N LYS A 145 -15.31 13.51 24.43
CA LYS A 145 -15.64 12.81 25.66
C LYS A 145 -16.73 11.76 25.47
N VAL A 146 -17.80 12.08 24.74
CA VAL A 146 -18.87 11.11 24.42
C VAL A 146 -18.32 9.90 23.68
N LEU A 147 -17.43 10.12 22.69
CA LEU A 147 -16.80 9.03 21.96
C LEU A 147 -15.88 8.19 22.86
N ASP A 148 -15.00 8.85 23.62
CA ASP A 148 -14.02 8.17 24.49
C ASP A 148 -14.74 7.31 25.54
N ASP A 149 -15.77 7.84 26.20
CA ASP A 149 -16.57 7.12 27.20
C ASP A 149 -17.23 5.87 26.56
N ALA A 150 -17.81 6.01 25.36
CA ALA A 150 -18.43 4.90 24.64
C ALA A 150 -17.42 3.81 24.23
N LEU A 151 -16.25 4.21 23.73
CA LEU A 151 -15.20 3.30 23.30
C LEU A 151 -14.59 2.54 24.48
N LEU A 152 -14.33 3.22 25.60
CA LEU A 152 -13.83 2.59 26.82
C LEU A 152 -14.84 1.60 27.41
N HIS A 153 -16.13 1.93 27.38
CA HIS A 153 -17.18 1.02 27.83
C HIS A 153 -17.28 -0.24 26.94
N ALA A 154 -17.21 -0.07 25.62
CA ALA A 154 -17.19 -1.20 24.67
C ALA A 154 -15.96 -2.11 24.88
N ALA A 155 -14.79 -1.51 25.15
CA ALA A 155 -13.56 -2.25 25.45
C ALA A 155 -13.68 -3.10 26.73
N ALA A 156 -14.18 -2.52 27.81
CA ALA A 156 -14.42 -3.25 29.06
C ALA A 156 -15.39 -4.41 28.85
N SER A 157 -16.49 -4.16 28.13
CA SER A 157 -17.50 -5.16 27.81
C SER A 157 -16.92 -6.31 26.97
N TYR A 158 -16.03 -6.02 26.02
CA TYR A 158 -15.34 -7.04 25.23
C TYR A 158 -14.46 -7.93 26.11
N THR A 159 -13.66 -7.35 27.01
CA THR A 159 -12.81 -8.13 27.93
C THR A 159 -13.64 -9.04 28.85
N GLU A 160 -14.76 -8.54 29.37
CA GLU A 160 -15.71 -9.34 30.16
C GLU A 160 -16.29 -10.50 29.35
N LEU A 161 -16.70 -10.24 28.11
CA LEU A 161 -17.24 -11.24 27.19
C LEU A 161 -16.22 -12.32 26.86
N VAL A 162 -14.98 -11.95 26.51
CA VAL A 162 -13.89 -12.91 26.21
C VAL A 162 -13.63 -13.79 27.43
N THR A 163 -13.48 -13.18 28.62
CA THR A 163 -13.26 -13.91 29.87
C THR A 163 -14.39 -14.90 30.18
N ALA A 164 -15.65 -14.50 29.94
CA ALA A 164 -16.80 -15.38 30.15
C ALA A 164 -16.83 -16.53 29.13
N LEU A 165 -16.53 -16.25 27.86
CA LEU A 165 -16.47 -17.26 26.80
C LEU A 165 -15.37 -18.28 27.07
N GLU A 166 -14.15 -17.86 27.41
CA GLU A 166 -13.03 -18.76 27.75
C GLU A 166 -13.38 -19.74 28.88
N LYS A 167 -14.14 -19.30 29.88
CA LYS A 167 -14.62 -20.17 30.97
C LYS A 167 -15.66 -21.20 30.51
N SER A 168 -16.40 -20.90 29.45
CA SER A 168 -17.46 -21.77 28.92
C SER A 168 -17.00 -22.72 27.82
N LEU A 169 -15.87 -22.43 27.18
CA LEU A 169 -15.30 -23.27 26.14
C LEU A 169 -14.68 -24.54 26.76
N PRO A 170 -14.88 -25.72 26.13
CA PRO A 170 -14.22 -26.94 26.56
C PRO A 170 -12.70 -26.80 26.41
N LYS A 171 -11.97 -27.34 27.39
CA LYS A 171 -10.50 -27.40 27.38
C LYS A 171 -9.99 -28.42 26.37
#